data_AF-A0A658NWJ1-F1
#
_entry.id   AF-A0A658NWJ1-F1
#
_cell.length_a   1.000
_cell.length_b   1.000
_cell.length_c   1.000
_cell.angle_alpha   90.00
_cell.angle_beta   90.00
_cell.angle_gamma   90.00
#
_symmetry.space_group_name_H-M   'P 1'
#
loop_
_entity.id
_entity.type
_entity.pdbx_description
1 polymer ?
#
loop_
_entity_poly.entity_id
_entity_poly.type
_entity_poly.pdbx_seq_one_letter_code
_entity_poly.pdbx_strand_id
1 'polypeptide(L)'
;GAAIIGLLEPPGRIAGGEILLDGEAIHELRGETMRRLRGRRIAMVFQDPLTSLNPLYTVGEQLVETMLTHLDLRPAAARERAL
;
A
#
# COMPACT_ATOMS: atom_id res chain seq x y z
N GLY A 1 -12.94 3.08 -1.50
CA GLY A 1 -11.62 2.44 -1.67
C GLY A 1 -10.52 3.48 -1.79
N ALA A 2 -10.28 3.99 -3.01
CA ALA A 2 -9.15 4.89 -3.30
C ALA A 2 -9.05 6.13 -2.39
N ALA A 3 -10.19 6.75 -2.03
CA ALA A 3 -10.21 7.88 -1.08
C ALA A 3 -9.65 7.52 0.31
N ILE A 4 -9.94 6.33 0.82
CA ILE A 4 -9.50 5.88 2.16
C ILE A 4 -7.99 5.71 2.19
N ILE A 5 -7.42 5.08 1.17
CA ILE A 5 -5.99 4.83 1.12
C ILE A 5 -5.20 6.00 0.51
N GLY A 6 -5.85 7.11 0.11
CA GLY A 6 -5.20 8.33 -0.40
C GLY A 6 -4.65 8.21 -1.82
N LEU A 7 -5.34 7.47 -2.69
CA LEU A 7 -4.98 7.25 -4.10
C LEU A 7 -5.87 8.03 -5.07
N LEU A 8 -6.51 9.12 -4.62
CA LEU A 8 -7.24 10.02 -5.52
C LEU A 8 -6.24 10.85 -6.32
N GLU A 9 -6.32 10.76 -7.64
CA GLU A 9 -5.55 11.60 -8.55
C GLU A 9 -6.28 12.92 -8.82
N PRO A 10 -5.57 14.04 -9.04
CA PRO A 10 -6.19 15.29 -9.43
C PRO A 10 -7.08 15.14 -10.68
N PRO A 11 -8.25 15.81 -10.74
CA PRO A 11 -8.77 16.78 -9.78
C PRO A 11 -9.58 16.17 -8.62
N GLY A 12 -9.58 14.84 -8.48
CA GLY A 12 -10.26 14.12 -7.41
C GLY A 12 -9.75 14.53 -6.04
N ARG A 13 -10.69 14.81 -5.13
CA ARG A 13 -10.39 15.18 -3.74
C ARG A 13 -11.48 14.70 -2.79
N ILE A 14 -11.13 14.56 -1.53
CA ILE A 14 -12.11 14.37 -0.45
C ILE A 14 -12.84 15.70 -0.26
N ALA A 15 -14.15 15.72 -0.53
CA ALA A 15 -14.96 16.95 -0.48
C ALA A 15 -15.35 17.35 0.96
N GLY A 16 -15.31 16.41 1.89
CA GLY A 16 -15.62 16.62 3.30
C GLY A 16 -15.69 15.30 4.06
N GLY A 17 -15.87 15.40 5.37
CA GLY A 17 -15.83 14.27 6.29
C GLY A 17 -14.42 13.90 6.71
N GLU A 18 -14.32 12.83 7.50
CA GLU A 18 -13.07 12.34 8.06
C GLU A 18 -12.90 10.86 7.75
N ILE A 19 -11.63 10.45 7.65
CA ILE A 19 -11.24 9.04 7.52
C ILE A 19 -10.38 8.72 8.71
N LEU A 20 -10.88 7.84 9.58
CA LEU A 20 -10.22 7.42 10.80
C LEU A 20 -9.71 5.98 10.66
N LEU A 21 -8.47 5.74 11.09
CA LEU A 21 -7.90 4.41 11.26
C LEU A 21 -7.49 4.24 12.72
N ASP A 22 -8.14 3.31 13.43
CA ASP A 22 -7.97 3.13 14.88
C ASP A 22 -8.07 4.44 15.68
N GLY A 23 -9.00 5.31 15.27
CA GLY A 23 -9.24 6.62 15.90
C GLY A 23 -8.33 7.76 15.43
N GLU A 24 -7.34 7.48 14.58
CA GLU A 24 -6.43 8.51 14.03
C GLU A 24 -6.90 9.00 12.66
N ALA A 25 -6.95 10.32 12.46
CA ALA A 25 -7.29 10.90 11.17
C ALA A 25 -6.18 10.69 10.13
N ILE A 26 -6.51 10.00 9.03
CA ILE A 26 -5.53 9.63 7.99
C ILE A 26 -5.67 10.42 6.68
N HIS A 27 -6.81 11.07 6.45
CA HIS A 27 -7.13 11.76 5.19
C HIS A 27 -6.24 12.99 4.88
N GLU A 28 -5.56 13.52 5.89
CA GLU A 28 -4.62 14.65 5.75
C GLU A 28 -3.16 14.21 5.61
N LEU A 29 -2.85 12.92 5.85
CA LEU A 29 -1.48 12.43 5.81
C LEU A 29 -0.95 12.47 4.37
N ARG A 30 0.30 12.91 4.21
CA ARG A 30 0.97 12.99 2.90
C ARG A 30 2.39 12.45 2.96
N GLY A 31 2.94 12.19 1.76
CA GLY A 31 4.33 11.78 1.58
C GLY A 31 4.70 10.54 2.40
N GLU A 32 5.82 10.65 3.12
CA GLU A 32 6.40 9.54 3.88
C GLU A 32 5.47 9.01 4.99
N THR A 33 4.70 9.88 5.63
CA THR A 33 3.79 9.46 6.72
C THR A 33 2.66 8.58 6.19
N MET A 34 2.10 8.91 5.03
CA MET A 34 1.12 8.06 4.35
C MET A 34 1.77 6.77 3.83
N ARG A 35 3.02 6.83 3.33
CA ARG A 35 3.77 5.64 2.88
C ARG A 35 3.99 4.63 4.01
N ARG A 36 4.37 5.09 5.22
CA ARG A 36 4.56 4.20 6.39
C ARG A 36 3.28 3.54 6.85
N LEU A 37 2.13 4.19 6.67
CA LEU A 37 0.83 3.65 7.02
C LEU A 37 0.37 2.58 6.03
N ARG A 38 0.58 2.81 4.73
CA ARG A 38 0.32 1.84 3.65
C ARG A 38 1.27 0.64 3.77
N GLY A 39 0.75 -0.55 3.52
CA GLY A 39 1.50 -1.81 3.54
C GLY A 39 1.83 -2.34 4.94
N ARG A 40 1.85 -1.48 5.98
CA ARG A 40 2.09 -1.90 7.37
C ARG A 40 0.82 -1.98 8.22
N ARG A 41 -0.08 -1.00 8.09
CA ARG A 41 -1.34 -0.95 8.86
C ARG A 41 -2.56 -1.20 8.01
N ILE A 42 -2.58 -0.68 6.78
CA ILE A 42 -3.64 -0.94 5.80
C ILE A 42 -3.07 -1.24 4.42
N ALA A 43 -3.77 -2.07 3.67
CA ALA A 43 -3.47 -2.37 2.28
C ALA A 43 -4.77 -2.40 1.48
N MET A 44 -4.66 -2.21 0.17
CA MET A 44 -5.78 -2.32 -0.76
C MET A 44 -5.51 -3.46 -1.74
N VAL A 45 -6.51 -4.33 -1.93
CA VAL A 45 -6.52 -5.33 -2.99
C VAL A 45 -7.43 -4.81 -4.10
N PHE A 46 -6.87 -4.51 -5.27
CA PHE A 46 -7.63 -4.00 -6.40
C PHE A 46 -8.44 -5.12 -7.05
N GLN A 47 -9.57 -4.74 -7.65
CA GLN A 47 -10.48 -5.68 -8.33
C GLN A 47 -10.01 -6.05 -9.75
N ASP A 48 -9.06 -5.30 -10.31
CA ASP A 48 -8.42 -5.62 -11.59
C ASP A 48 -6.98 -6.12 -11.35
N PRO A 49 -6.75 -7.44 -11.35
CA PRO A 49 -5.44 -8.02 -11.03
C PRO A 49 -4.37 -7.68 -12.08
N LEU A 50 -4.75 -7.38 -13.33
CA LEU A 50 -3.80 -7.06 -14.40
C LEU A 50 -3.12 -5.70 -14.18
N THR A 51 -3.74 -4.82 -13.41
CA THR A 51 -3.14 -3.53 -13.01
C THR A 51 -2.19 -3.65 -11.82
N SER A 52 -2.24 -4.76 -11.10
CA SER A 52 -1.50 -4.95 -9.83
C SER A 52 -0.31 -5.88 -9.93
N LEU A 53 -0.29 -6.76 -10.95
CA LEU A 53 0.82 -7.69 -11.19
C LEU A 53 1.55 -7.33 -12.48
N ASN A 54 2.88 -7.26 -12.39
CA ASN A 54 3.74 -7.10 -13.56
C ASN A 54 4.12 -8.49 -14.12
N PRO A 55 3.73 -8.83 -15.36
CA PRO A 55 3.94 -10.16 -15.93
C PRO A 55 5.41 -10.48 -16.23
N LEU A 56 6.31 -9.50 -16.14
CA LEU A 56 7.75 -9.72 -16.30
C LEU A 56 8.41 -10.33 -15.05
N TYR A 57 7.70 -10.41 -13.93
CA TYR A 57 8.21 -10.93 -12.66
C TYR A 57 7.35 -12.10 -12.17
N THR A 58 7.99 -13.03 -11.48
CA THR A 58 7.29 -14.11 -10.78
C THR A 58 6.44 -13.57 -9.63
N VAL A 59 5.46 -14.34 -9.18
CA VAL A 59 4.66 -14.00 -7.99
C VAL A 59 5.55 -13.82 -6.77
N GLY A 60 6.55 -14.70 -6.59
CA GLY A 60 7.50 -14.62 -5.47
C GLY A 60 8.32 -13.34 -5.48
N GLU A 61 8.81 -12.90 -6.63
CA GLU A 61 9.58 -11.64 -6.74
C GLU A 61 8.74 -10.43 -6.34
N GLN A 62 7.47 -10.38 -6.76
CA GLN A 62 6.56 -9.28 -6.44
C GLN A 62 6.17 -9.27 -4.95
N LEU A 63 6.00 -10.44 -4.33
CA LEU A 63 5.80 -10.56 -2.89
C LEU A 63 7.02 -10.05 -2.11
N VAL A 64 8.22 -10.45 -2.53
CA VAL A 64 9.48 -10.03 -1.90
C VAL A 64 9.70 -8.52 -2.03
N GLU A 65 9.46 -7.93 -3.20
CA GLU A 65 9.57 -6.48 -3.42
C GLU A 65 8.63 -5.70 -2.49
N THR A 66 7.38 -6.15 -2.38
CA THR A 66 6.39 -5.54 -1.47
C THR A 66 6.85 -5.62 -0.01
N MET A 67 7.39 -6.77 0.42
CA MET A 67 7.93 -6.95 1.77
C MET A 67 9.13 -6.04 2.04
N LEU A 68 10.09 -5.95 1.12
CA LEU A 68 11.27 -5.08 1.28
C LEU A 68 10.92 -3.59 1.30
N THR A 69 9.83 -3.21 0.63
CA THR A 69 9.37 -1.82 0.57
C THR A 69 8.71 -1.38 1.89
N HIS A 70 8.00 -2.27 2.55
CA HIS A 70 7.14 -1.92 3.71
C HIS A 70 7.63 -2.51 5.05
N LEU A 71 8.52 -3.50 5.03
CA LEU A 71 9.05 -4.18 6.20
C LEU A 71 10.56 -3.98 6.29
N ASP A 72 11.06 -3.90 7.53
CA ASP A 72 12.50 -3.83 7.80
C ASP A 72 13.09 -5.25 7.79
N LEU A 73 13.18 -5.83 6.59
CA LEU A 73 13.67 -7.19 6.36
C LEU A 73 14.88 -7.18 5.44
N ARG A 74 15.82 -8.09 5.70
CA ARG A 74 16.89 -8.40 4.75
C ARG A 74 16.35 -9.24 3.59
N PRO A 75 16.91 -9.14 2.37
CA PRO A 75 16.44 -9.89 1.20
C PRO A 75 16.26 -11.39 1.41
N ALA A 76 17.17 -12.04 2.14
CA ALA A 76 17.07 -13.47 2.46
C ALA A 76 15.83 -13.79 3.31
N ALA A 77 15.56 -13.00 4.35
CA ALA A 77 14.42 -13.17 5.23
C ALA A 77 13.08 -12.84 4.52
N ALA A 78 13.09 -11.86 3.62
CA ALA A 78 11.92 -11.55 2.80
C ALA A 78 11.59 -12.71 1.84
N ARG A 79 12.60 -13.32 1.21
CA ARG A 79 12.43 -14.51 0.36
C ARG A 79 11.91 -15.72 1.12
N GLU A 80 12.49 -16.01 2.27
CA GLU A 80 12.04 -17.11 3.14
C GLU A 80 10.59 -16.91 3.60
N ARG A 81 10.18 -15.67 3.87
CA ARG A 81 8.81 -15.37 4.30
C ARG A 81 7.78 -15.39 3.17
N ALA A 82 8.21 -15.18 1.93
CA ALA A 82 7.32 -15.10 0.77
C ALA A 82 6.98 -16.46 0.14
N LEU A 83 7.75 -17.51 0.46
CA LEU A 83 7.67 -18.85 -0.13
C LEU A 83 7.27 -19.89 0.92
#